data_AF-A0A8J7EL07-F1
#
_entry.id   AF-A0A8J7EL07-F1
#
_cell.length_a   1.000
_cell.length_b   1.000
_cell.length_c   1.000
_cell.angle_alpha   90.00
_cell.angle_beta   90.00
_cell.angle_gamma   90.00
#
_symmetry.space_group_name_H-M   'P 1'
#
loop_
_entity.id
_entity.type
_entity.pdbx_description
1 polymer ?
#
loop_
_entity_poly.entity_id
_entity_poly.type
_entity_poly.pdbx_seq_one_letter_code
_entity_poly.pdbx_strand_id
1 'polypeptide(L)'
;MIDHEITGQKLHDSRPSADTTTLGPDEWAILATLCDDDPMYLELVAKLLDTERKYQTMSRRTGIYKALQACFETSALAKAPAIQRAETIRDLKIAEETGDVETFQTAWATLKFGQVPPSTEGK
;
A
#
# COMPACT_ATOMS: atom_id res chain seq x y z
N MET A 1 -19.25 -15.42 -36.35
CA MET A 1 -20.65 -15.10 -36.04
C MET A 1 -20.59 -13.92 -35.10
N ILE A 2 -21.04 -12.76 -35.58
CA ILE A 2 -21.00 -11.49 -34.84
C ILE A 2 -22.43 -11.25 -34.42
N ASP A 3 -22.71 -11.32 -33.12
CA ASP A 3 -23.98 -10.89 -32.57
C ASP A 3 -23.75 -9.57 -31.82
N HIS A 4 -24.35 -8.52 -32.37
CA HIS A 4 -24.58 -7.24 -31.71
C HIS A 4 -25.98 -7.34 -31.09
N GLU A 5 -26.14 -7.03 -29.80
CA GLU A 5 -27.22 -6.14 -29.34
C GLU A 5 -27.16 -5.78 -27.83
N ILE A 6 -27.30 -4.47 -27.60
CA ILE A 6 -27.98 -3.80 -26.48
C ILE A 6 -27.35 -3.92 -25.09
N THR A 7 -26.24 -3.21 -24.86
CA THR A 7 -25.99 -2.39 -23.65
C THR A 7 -24.85 -1.46 -24.03
N GLY A 8 -24.99 -0.14 -23.87
CA GLY A 8 -23.96 0.85 -24.23
C GLY A 8 -22.66 0.76 -23.41
N GLN A 9 -22.40 -0.35 -22.74
CA GLN A 9 -21.17 -0.63 -22.01
C GLN A 9 -20.34 -1.63 -22.82
N LYS A 10 -19.04 -1.33 -22.95
CA LYS A 10 -18.09 -2.29 -23.53
C LYS A 10 -18.12 -3.57 -22.69
N LEU A 11 -18.48 -4.68 -23.32
CA LEU A 11 -18.27 -6.02 -22.79
C LEU A 11 -16.78 -6.20 -22.50
N HIS A 12 -16.42 -6.35 -21.22
CA HIS A 12 -15.09 -6.81 -20.83
C HIS A 12 -14.96 -8.28 -21.26
N ASP A 13 -14.09 -8.53 -22.22
CA ASP A 13 -13.78 -9.86 -22.73
C ASP A 13 -13.15 -10.71 -21.61
N SER A 14 -13.79 -11.82 -21.25
CA SER A 14 -13.33 -12.74 -20.21
C SER A 14 -12.20 -13.67 -20.65
N ARG A 15 -11.63 -13.50 -21.84
CA ARG A 15 -10.47 -14.28 -22.29
C ARG A 15 -9.20 -13.80 -21.56
N PRO A 16 -8.59 -14.63 -20.70
CA PRO A 16 -7.55 -14.22 -19.74
C PRO A 16 -6.16 -14.06 -20.36
N SER A 17 -6.05 -13.67 -21.64
CA SER A 17 -4.78 -13.65 -22.37
C SER A 17 -4.43 -12.31 -23.03
N ALA A 18 -5.23 -11.25 -22.91
CA ALA A 18 -4.98 -10.00 -23.64
C ALA A 18 -4.74 -8.76 -22.79
N ASP A 19 -5.01 -8.79 -21.47
CA ASP A 19 -4.71 -7.66 -20.59
C ASP A 19 -3.59 -8.07 -19.62
N THR A 20 -2.37 -7.62 -19.90
CA THR A 20 -1.21 -7.76 -19.02
C THR A 20 -1.30 -6.89 -17.77
N THR A 21 -2.35 -6.07 -17.65
CA THR A 21 -2.59 -5.19 -16.51
C THR A 21 -2.70 -6.01 -15.22
N THR A 22 -1.90 -5.63 -14.22
CA THR A 22 -1.77 -6.32 -12.93
C THR A 22 -3.05 -6.33 -12.10
N LEU A 23 -3.84 -5.28 -12.22
CA LEU A 23 -5.10 -5.07 -11.53
C LEU A 23 -6.04 -4.30 -12.48
N GLY A 24 -7.32 -4.62 -12.46
CA GLY A 24 -8.37 -3.84 -13.10
C GLY A 24 -8.54 -2.46 -12.45
N PRO A 25 -9.30 -1.56 -13.09
CA PRO A 25 -9.49 -0.19 -12.59
C PRO A 25 -10.12 -0.15 -11.18
N ASP A 26 -11.06 -1.05 -10.90
CA ASP A 26 -11.72 -1.14 -9.59
C ASP A 26 -10.75 -1.60 -8.50
N GLU A 27 -9.88 -2.55 -8.82
CA GLU A 27 -8.87 -3.07 -7.91
C GLU A 27 -7.80 -2.01 -7.59
N TRP A 28 -7.40 -1.21 -8.58
CA TRP A 28 -6.52 -0.06 -8.36
C TRP A 28 -7.17 1.02 -7.50
N ALA A 29 -8.47 1.28 -7.67
CA ALA A 29 -9.20 2.24 -6.83
C ALA A 29 -9.27 1.79 -5.36
N ILE A 30 -9.49 0.49 -5.13
CA ILE A 30 -9.44 -0.09 -3.78
C ILE A 30 -8.03 0.03 -3.20
N LEU A 31 -7.00 -0.27 -3.98
CA LEU A 31 -5.61 -0.18 -3.52
C LEU A 31 -5.23 1.26 -3.15
N ALA A 32 -5.67 2.25 -3.92
CA ALA A 32 -5.49 3.67 -3.61
C ALA A 32 -6.18 4.07 -2.30
N THR A 33 -7.42 3.61 -2.11
CA THR A 33 -8.18 3.84 -0.88
C THR A 33 -7.48 3.24 0.33
N LEU A 34 -6.92 2.02 0.21
CA LEU A 34 -6.15 1.37 1.27
C LEU A 34 -4.82 2.07 1.56
N CYS A 35 -4.28 2.79 0.59
CA CYS A 35 -3.08 3.61 0.74
C CYS A 35 -3.38 5.02 1.28
N ASP A 36 -4.61 5.30 1.73
CA ASP A 36 -5.07 6.62 2.16
C ASP A 36 -4.79 7.73 1.10
N ASP A 37 -4.89 7.39 -0.18
CA ASP A 37 -4.56 8.25 -1.33
C ASP A 37 -3.12 8.82 -1.31
N ASP A 38 -2.20 8.23 -0.55
CA ASP A 38 -0.78 8.58 -0.55
C ASP A 38 -0.12 8.03 -1.84
N PRO A 39 0.26 8.91 -2.80
CA PRO A 39 0.80 8.49 -4.08
C PRO A 39 2.15 7.76 -3.95
N MET A 40 2.93 8.10 -2.91
CA MET A 40 4.25 7.52 -2.67
C MET A 40 4.12 6.12 -2.06
N TYR A 41 3.15 5.93 -1.17
CA TYR A 41 2.85 4.62 -0.61
C TYR A 41 2.21 3.69 -1.65
N LEU A 42 1.30 4.21 -2.47
CA LEU A 42 0.73 3.49 -3.61
C LEU A 42 1.82 3.02 -4.58
N GLU A 43 2.79 3.88 -4.92
CA GLU A 43 3.91 3.53 -5.78
C GLU A 43 4.74 2.36 -5.22
N LEU A 44 5.03 2.38 -3.91
CA LEU A 44 5.74 1.30 -3.24
C LEU A 44 4.95 -0.01 -3.28
N VAL A 45 3.66 0.02 -2.92
CA VAL A 45 2.80 -1.17 -2.89
C VAL A 45 2.62 -1.74 -4.31
N ALA A 46 2.47 -0.88 -5.32
CA ALA A 46 2.46 -1.26 -6.72
C ALA A 46 3.75 -1.99 -7.14
N LYS A 47 4.92 -1.46 -6.78
CA LYS A 47 6.23 -2.08 -7.07
C LYS A 47 6.41 -3.43 -6.38
N LEU A 48 5.93 -3.57 -5.14
CA LEU A 48 5.98 -4.83 -4.40
C LEU A 48 5.10 -5.90 -5.06
N LEU A 49 3.88 -5.55 -5.44
CA LEU A 49 2.95 -6.44 -6.14
C LEU A 49 3.50 -6.89 -7.50
N ASP A 50 4.06 -5.95 -8.29
CA ASP A 50 4.68 -6.27 -9.57
C ASP A 50 5.88 -7.21 -9.40
N THR A 51 6.70 -6.98 -8.37
CA THR A 51 7.86 -7.83 -8.06
C THR A 51 7.41 -9.24 -7.65
N GLU A 52 6.40 -9.38 -6.80
CA GLU A 52 5.87 -10.70 -6.40
C GLU A 52 5.41 -11.50 -7.62
N ARG A 53 4.60 -10.87 -8.49
CA ARG A 53 4.04 -11.48 -9.71
C ARG A 53 5.15 -11.88 -10.68
N LYS A 54 6.15 -11.01 -10.87
CA LYS A 54 7.32 -11.31 -11.71
C LYS A 54 8.01 -12.59 -11.24
N TYR A 55 8.21 -12.76 -9.95
CA TYR A 55 8.81 -13.97 -9.40
C TYR A 55 7.84 -15.17 -9.38
N GLN A 56 6.53 -14.95 -9.30
CA GLN A 56 5.51 -16.00 -9.39
C GLN A 56 5.56 -16.73 -10.74
N THR A 57 5.83 -16.00 -11.84
CA THR A 57 5.95 -16.57 -13.20
C THR A 57 7.30 -17.27 -13.46
N MET A 58 8.29 -17.11 -12.57
CA MET A 58 9.60 -17.72 -12.74
C MET A 58 9.61 -19.19 -12.29
N SER A 59 10.32 -20.03 -13.05
CA SER A 59 10.55 -21.44 -12.69
C SER A 59 11.22 -21.62 -11.31
N ARG A 60 11.98 -20.62 -10.86
CA ARG A 60 12.60 -20.59 -9.52
C ARG A 60 12.45 -19.20 -8.91
N ARG A 61 11.89 -19.12 -7.70
CA ARG A 61 11.66 -17.87 -6.94
C ARG A 61 12.90 -17.37 -6.18
N THR A 62 14.09 -17.88 -6.52
CA THR A 62 15.33 -17.54 -5.82
C THR A 62 15.69 -16.08 -6.03
N GLY A 63 15.92 -15.34 -4.94
CA GLY A 63 16.26 -13.91 -4.97
C GLY A 63 15.08 -12.95 -4.81
N ILE A 64 13.85 -13.46 -4.62
CA ILE A 64 12.66 -12.62 -4.40
C ILE A 64 12.84 -11.65 -3.22
N TYR A 65 13.40 -12.11 -2.10
CA TYR A 65 13.64 -11.26 -0.93
C TYR A 65 14.56 -10.08 -1.23
N LYS A 66 15.61 -10.31 -2.04
CA LYS A 66 16.53 -9.25 -2.45
C LYS A 66 15.85 -8.24 -3.36
N ALA A 67 14.98 -8.70 -4.27
CA ALA A 67 14.22 -7.81 -5.14
C ALA A 67 13.16 -7.00 -4.38
N LEU A 68 12.47 -7.63 -3.43
CA LEU A 68 11.54 -6.93 -2.53
C LEU A 68 12.25 -5.86 -1.70
N GLN A 69 13.44 -6.17 -1.16
CA GLN A 69 14.24 -5.19 -0.41
C GLN A 69 14.66 -4.00 -1.30
N ALA A 70 15.07 -4.26 -2.55
CA ALA A 70 15.43 -3.19 -3.48
C ALA A 70 14.27 -2.23 -3.80
N CYS A 71 13.01 -2.69 -3.69
CA CYS A 71 11.85 -1.81 -3.87
C CYS A 71 11.80 -0.71 -2.79
N PHE A 72 12.17 -1.03 -1.55
CA PHE A 72 12.24 -0.04 -0.47
C PHE A 72 13.39 0.96 -0.65
N GLU A 73 14.52 0.51 -1.18
CA GLU A 73 15.70 1.36 -1.44
C GLU A 73 15.46 2.33 -2.60
N THR A 74 14.64 1.94 -3.58
CA THR A 74 14.33 2.72 -4.79
C THR A 74 13.03 3.51 -4.72
N SER A 75 12.19 3.28 -3.71
CA SER A 75 10.98 4.07 -3.53
C SER A 75 11.32 5.46 -2.99
N ALA A 76 10.54 6.45 -3.39
CA ALA A 76 10.67 7.82 -2.88
C ALA A 76 10.26 7.95 -1.39
N LEU A 77 9.73 6.88 -0.78
CA LEU A 77 9.38 6.82 0.63
C LEU A 77 10.66 6.82 1.45
N ALA A 78 11.09 8.02 1.86
CA ALA A 78 12.31 8.19 2.62
C ALA A 78 12.31 7.26 3.85
N LYS A 79 13.46 6.69 4.18
CA LYS A 79 13.59 5.73 5.28
C LYS A 79 13.10 6.29 6.63
N ALA A 80 13.22 7.60 6.83
CA ALA A 80 12.79 8.31 8.03
C ALA A 80 11.27 8.28 8.26
N PRO A 81 10.39 8.72 7.32
CA PRO A 81 8.95 8.60 7.49
C PRO A 81 8.46 7.15 7.60
N ALA A 82 9.15 6.19 6.99
CA ALA A 82 8.83 4.76 7.17
C ALA A 82 9.06 4.29 8.62
N ILE A 83 10.18 4.69 9.22
CA ILE A 83 10.52 4.36 10.61
C ILE A 83 9.53 5.04 11.56
N GLN A 84 9.24 6.33 11.35
CA GLN A 84 8.27 7.06 12.18
C GLN A 84 6.88 6.42 12.12
N ARG A 85 6.43 5.98 10.93
CA ARG A 85 5.15 5.27 10.80
C ARG A 85 5.16 3.93 11.54
N ALA A 86 6.26 3.18 11.47
CA ALA A 86 6.41 1.91 12.18
C ALA A 86 6.42 2.10 13.70
N GLU A 87 7.10 3.13 14.20
CA GLU A 87 7.10 3.53 15.61
C GLU A 87 5.70 3.92 16.08
N THR A 88 5.00 4.77 15.30
CA THR A 88 3.61 5.18 15.61
C THR A 88 2.66 3.99 15.71
N ILE A 89 2.79 2.99 14.82
CA ILE A 89 1.98 1.75 14.86
C ILE A 89 2.31 0.90 16.10
N ARG A 90 3.59 0.85 16.49
CA ARG A 90 4.02 0.14 17.70
C ARG A 90 3.42 0.79 18.94
N ASP A 91 3.50 2.12 19.04
CA ASP A 91 3.01 2.88 20.19
C ASP A 91 1.48 2.74 20.32
N LEU A 92 0.74 2.69 19.21
CA LEU A 92 -0.69 2.38 19.21
C LEU A 92 -1.02 1.02 19.84
N LYS A 93 -0.27 -0.03 19.47
CA LYS A 93 -0.49 -1.38 20.01
C LYS A 93 -0.16 -1.46 21.50
N ILE A 94 0.92 -0.79 21.91
CA ILE A 94 1.30 -0.72 23.33
C ILE A 94 0.22 0.04 24.11
N ALA A 95 -0.25 1.18 23.60
CA ALA A 95 -1.31 1.98 24.23
C ALA A 95 -2.63 1.20 24.36
N GLU A 96 -2.99 0.40 23.34
CA GLU A 96 -4.13 -0.52 23.40
C GLU A 96 -3.97 -1.56 24.52
N GLU A 97 -2.81 -2.19 24.63
CA GLU A 97 -2.52 -3.19 25.67
C GLU A 97 -2.47 -2.59 27.09
N THR A 98 -1.96 -1.36 27.23
CA THR A 98 -1.88 -0.65 28.53
C THR A 98 -3.16 0.11 28.89
N GLY A 99 -4.11 0.26 27.97
CA GLY A 99 -5.33 1.04 28.18
C GLY A 99 -5.09 2.56 28.27
N ASP A 100 -3.98 3.04 27.73
CA ASP A 100 -3.62 4.47 27.73
C ASP A 100 -4.30 5.18 26.56
N VAL A 101 -5.39 5.90 26.88
CA VAL A 101 -6.25 6.54 25.89
C VAL A 101 -5.59 7.78 25.28
N GLU A 102 -4.70 8.47 25.99
CA GLU A 102 -4.08 9.70 25.50
C GLU A 102 -3.01 9.41 24.44
N THR A 103 -2.14 8.43 24.71
CA THR A 103 -1.15 7.97 23.73
C THR A 103 -1.81 7.31 22.52
N PHE A 104 -2.93 6.59 22.72
CA PHE A 104 -3.71 6.05 21.61
C PHE A 104 -4.28 7.15 20.71
N GLN A 105 -4.94 8.17 21.28
CA GLN A 105 -5.55 9.25 20.48
C GLN A 105 -4.50 10.07 19.71
N THR A 106 -3.36 10.37 20.35
CA THR A 106 -2.28 11.14 19.73
C THR A 106 -1.59 10.35 18.62
N ALA A 107 -1.26 9.08 18.85
CA ALA A 107 -0.68 8.22 17.83
C ALA A 107 -1.66 7.94 16.68
N TRP A 108 -2.96 7.80 16.98
CA TRP A 108 -4.01 7.65 15.97
C TRP A 108 -4.18 8.91 15.13
N ALA A 109 -4.17 10.09 15.74
CA ALA A 109 -4.24 11.38 15.03
C ALA A 109 -3.00 11.61 14.16
N THR A 110 -1.81 11.24 14.65
CA THR A 110 -0.56 11.29 13.90
C THR A 110 -0.63 10.38 12.67
N LEU A 111 -1.15 9.16 12.83
CA LEU A 111 -1.28 8.19 11.75
C LEU A 111 -2.34 8.59 10.71
N LYS A 112 -3.48 9.14 11.15
CA LYS A 112 -4.61 9.48 10.29
C LYS A 112 -4.52 10.84 9.62
N PHE A 113 -3.89 11.82 10.28
CA PHE A 113 -3.90 13.20 9.82
C PHE A 113 -2.49 13.77 9.60
N GLY A 114 -1.44 12.98 9.82
CA GLY A 114 -0.06 13.45 9.69
C GLY A 114 0.31 14.57 10.68
N GLN A 115 -0.47 14.72 11.77
CA GLN A 115 -0.20 15.72 12.80
C GLN A 115 0.96 15.26 13.67
N VAL A 116 2.09 15.96 13.63
CA VAL A 116 3.13 15.81 14.65
C VAL A 116 2.53 16.36 15.96
N PRO A 117 2.48 15.58 17.05
CA PRO A 117 1.99 16.08 18.33
C PRO A 117 2.85 17.30 18.72
N PRO A 118 2.25 18.34 19.33
CA PRO A 118 3.04 19.46 19.82
C PRO A 118 4.07 18.88 20.80
N SER A 119 5.36 19.00 20.47
CA SER A 119 6.43 18.69 21.40
C SER A 119 6.09 19.39 22.71
N THR A 120 5.68 18.62 23.71
CA THR A 120 5.60 19.12 25.07
C THR A 120 7.04 19.35 25.52
N GLU A 121 7.60 20.49 25.13
CA GLU A 121 8.73 21.11 25.81
C GLU A 121 8.25 21.43 27.24
N GLY A 122 8.38 20.43 28.10
CA GLY A 122 8.24 20.55 29.54
C GLY A 122 9.47 21.25 30.09
N LYS A 123 9.27 22.51 30.44
CA LYS A 123 10.14 23.41 31.19
C LYS A 123 10.45 22.88 32.59
#